data_AF-B8VIU6-F1
#
_entry.id   AF-B8VIU6-F1
#
_cell.length_a   1.000
_cell.length_b   1.000
_cell.length_c   1.000
_cell.angle_alpha   90.00
_cell.angle_beta   90.00
_cell.angle_gamma   90.00
#
_symmetry.space_group_name_H-M   'P 1'
#
loop_
_entity.id
_entity.type
_entity.pdbx_description
1 polymer ?
#
loop_
_entity_poly.entity_id
_entity_poly.type
_entity_poly.pdbx_seq_one_letter_code
_entity_poly.pdbx_strand_id
1 'polypeptide(L)'
;MGAARFLVQVAIFLLVKPARSAPAPMWKGNSTARKSCSQASINNCSCRCELSPASTTANAVSALEDKIDQVIALANRTTPRHSAPVASISSCKEQFDKNNSSPSQVYELTFGSQVVPVYCHMGNFGCGNGGWTLAMKMDGTKTTFHYDSLVWSAQSSYNPAAGKTGFDMLETKLPTYWSTPFDKVCLGMRLGQQLNFVVLNMTANSLFSLIADGLYRATSLGRNTWKSLIGAQASLQRNSIEKGSTPGLVVIGMPG
;
A
#
# COMPACT_ATOMS: atom_id res chain seq x y z
N MET A 1 2.17 -27.42 -25.92
CA MET A 1 1.03 -26.49 -26.11
C MET A 1 1.09 -25.47 -24.97
N GLY A 2 1.16 -24.19 -25.32
CA GLY A 2 1.76 -23.13 -24.50
C GLY A 2 1.20 -23.04 -23.08
N ALA A 3 2.10 -22.80 -22.11
CA ALA A 3 1.71 -22.38 -20.77
C ALA A 3 0.81 -21.15 -20.94
N ALA A 4 -0.49 -21.33 -20.74
CA ALA A 4 -1.41 -20.21 -20.65
C ALA A 4 -0.82 -19.29 -19.58
N ARG A 5 -0.33 -18.12 -20.01
CA ARG A 5 0.00 -17.03 -19.10
C ARG A 5 -1.34 -16.61 -18.52
N PHE A 6 -1.74 -17.27 -17.45
CA PHE A 6 -2.95 -16.92 -16.73
C PHE A 6 -2.83 -15.44 -16.39
N LEU A 7 -3.83 -14.65 -16.82
CA LEU A 7 -3.98 -13.27 -16.40
C LEU A 7 -4.30 -13.30 -14.91
N VAL A 8 -3.26 -13.38 -14.08
CA VAL A 8 -3.37 -13.51 -12.64
C VAL A 8 -3.40 -12.11 -12.07
N GLN A 9 -4.58 -11.59 -11.74
CA GLN A 9 -4.67 -10.40 -10.88
C GLN A 9 -4.79 -10.86 -9.45
N VAL A 10 -4.05 -10.21 -8.55
CA VAL A 10 -4.13 -10.48 -7.11
C VAL A 10 -4.43 -9.20 -6.37
N ALA A 11 -5.38 -9.25 -5.45
CA ALA A 11 -5.66 -8.16 -4.54
C ALA A 11 -5.63 -8.67 -3.10
N ILE A 12 -5.08 -7.86 -2.20
CA ILE A 12 -4.92 -8.21 -0.79
C ILE A 12 -5.73 -7.22 0.04
N PHE A 13 -6.67 -7.76 0.81
CA PHE A 13 -7.51 -6.99 1.75
C PHE A 13 -7.20 -7.38 3.18
N LEU A 14 -7.27 -6.41 4.08
CA LEU A 14 -6.99 -6.56 5.49
C LEU A 14 -8.25 -6.35 6.31
N LEU A 15 -8.53 -7.27 7.22
CA LEU A 15 -9.50 -7.06 8.29
C LEU A 15 -8.75 -6.64 9.54
N VAL A 16 -8.90 -5.36 9.88
CA VAL A 16 -8.13 -4.69 10.94
C VAL A 16 -8.52 -5.24 12.31
N LYS A 17 -7.52 -5.34 13.20
CA LYS A 17 -7.76 -5.73 14.59
C LYS A 17 -8.67 -4.70 15.27
N PRO A 18 -9.56 -5.11 16.18
CA PRO A 18 -10.20 -4.15 17.06
C PRO A 18 -9.13 -3.36 17.81
N ALA A 19 -9.20 -2.03 17.76
CA ALA A 19 -8.23 -1.17 18.41
C ALA A 19 -8.27 -1.40 19.93
N ARG A 20 -7.29 -2.16 20.46
CA ARG A 20 -6.81 -1.85 21.82
C ARG A 20 -5.97 -0.59 21.65
N SER A 21 -6.30 0.43 22.42
CA SER A 21 -5.61 1.72 22.50
C SER A 21 -4.09 1.53 22.60
N ALA A 22 -3.43 1.46 21.46
CA ALA A 22 -1.99 1.52 21.35
C ALA A 22 -1.73 2.63 20.35
N PRO A 23 -1.25 3.80 20.80
CA PRO A 23 -0.85 4.83 19.86
C PRO A 23 0.26 4.24 19.00
N ALA A 24 0.14 4.40 17.68
CA ALA A 24 1.25 4.11 16.78
C ALA A 24 2.51 4.79 17.34
N PRO A 25 3.68 4.12 17.32
CA PRO A 25 4.91 4.81 17.65
C PRO A 25 5.05 5.93 16.63
N MET A 26 4.80 7.15 17.10
CA MET A 26 5.06 8.36 16.36
C MET A 26 6.52 8.26 15.98
N TRP A 27 6.79 8.05 14.69
CA TRP A 27 8.11 8.24 14.15
C TRP A 27 8.44 9.70 14.41
N LYS A 28 9.10 9.96 15.54
CA LYS A 28 9.93 11.13 15.72
C LYS A 28 11.01 10.96 14.67
N GLY A 29 10.77 11.54 13.50
CA GLY A 29 11.85 11.91 12.62
C GLY A 29 12.84 12.63 13.51
N ASN A 30 13.99 12.01 13.74
CA ASN A 30 15.14 12.70 14.25
C ASN A 30 15.44 13.74 13.17
N SER A 31 14.89 14.93 13.34
CA SER A 31 15.48 16.14 12.81
C SER A 31 16.86 16.20 13.43
N THR A 32 17.81 15.58 12.74
CA THR A 32 19.22 15.85 12.95
C THR A 32 19.40 17.34 12.74
N ALA A 33 19.41 18.07 13.85
CA ALA A 33 20.05 19.35 13.97
C ALA A 33 21.51 19.13 13.55
N ARG A 34 21.81 19.33 12.26
CA ARG A 34 23.18 19.27 11.75
C ARG A 34 23.55 20.61 11.15
N LYS A 35 23.87 21.50 12.09
CA LYS A 35 24.90 22.55 12.07
C LYS A 35 24.78 23.61 10.99
N SER A 36 24.19 24.73 11.38
CA SER A 36 24.68 26.06 10.99
C SER A 36 26.17 26.14 11.32
N CYS A 37 27.01 26.44 10.31
CA CYS A 37 28.42 26.76 10.53
C CYS A 37 28.53 28.23 10.92
N SER A 38 28.61 28.50 12.22
CA SER A 38 29.06 29.77 12.77
C SER A 38 30.40 29.58 13.48
N GLN A 39 31.50 29.58 12.72
CA GLN A 39 32.81 30.14 13.08
C GLN A 39 33.85 29.89 11.98
N ALA A 40 34.68 30.92 11.74
CA ALA A 40 35.71 30.97 10.72
C ALA A 40 36.82 29.95 11.00
N SER A 41 37.07 29.04 10.06
CA SER A 41 38.33 28.31 9.99
C SER A 41 39.36 29.22 9.34
N ILE A 42 40.37 29.53 10.13
CA ILE A 42 41.67 30.04 9.72
C ILE A 42 42.24 29.04 8.66
N ASN A 43 42.97 29.58 7.69
CA ASN A 43 43.96 28.93 6.82
C ASN A 43 43.65 27.54 6.23
N ASN A 44 42.69 27.46 5.31
CA ASN A 44 42.85 26.63 4.11
C ASN A 44 41.99 27.21 3.00
N CYS A 45 42.56 27.46 1.81
CA CYS A 45 41.84 27.98 0.64
C CYS A 45 40.85 26.93 0.11
N SER A 46 39.72 26.78 0.80
CA SER A 46 38.55 26.12 0.24
C SER A 46 37.77 27.17 -0.53
N CYS A 47 38.15 27.39 -1.78
CA CYS A 47 37.35 28.17 -2.72
C CYS A 47 35.99 27.48 -2.88
N ARG A 48 35.02 27.93 -2.10
CA ARG A 48 33.63 27.55 -2.30
C ARG A 48 33.16 28.37 -3.48
N CYS A 49 33.24 27.79 -4.67
CA CYS A 49 32.61 28.35 -5.86
C CYS A 49 31.09 28.33 -5.63
N GLU A 50 30.54 29.41 -5.12
CA GLU A 50 29.12 29.68 -5.26
C GLU A 50 28.89 29.96 -6.75
N LEU A 51 28.39 28.96 -7.46
CA LEU A 51 27.74 29.15 -8.75
C LEU A 51 26.52 30.03 -8.50
N SER A 52 26.71 31.35 -8.54
CA SER A 52 25.61 32.27 -8.74
C SER A 52 24.95 31.87 -10.06
N PRO A 53 23.66 31.49 -10.06
CA PRO A 53 22.98 31.18 -11.30
C PRO A 53 23.12 32.39 -12.22
N ALA A 54 23.35 32.19 -13.52
CA ALA A 54 23.23 33.28 -14.48
C ALA A 54 21.88 33.98 -14.23
N SER A 55 21.80 35.30 -14.36
CA SER A 55 20.60 36.08 -14.00
C SER A 55 19.31 35.48 -14.59
N THR A 56 19.39 34.86 -15.75
CA THR A 56 18.34 34.08 -16.40
C THR A 56 17.83 32.88 -15.59
N THR A 57 18.72 32.11 -14.96
CA THR A 57 18.35 30.94 -14.14
C THR A 57 17.71 31.36 -12.82
N ALA A 58 18.19 32.44 -12.17
CA ALA A 58 17.59 32.96 -10.95
C ALA A 58 16.14 33.45 -11.20
N ASN A 59 15.93 34.19 -12.30
CA ASN A 59 14.60 34.64 -12.71
C ASN A 59 13.64 33.47 -13.00
N ALA A 60 14.14 32.39 -13.61
CA ALA A 60 13.35 31.19 -13.88
C ALA A 60 12.93 30.47 -12.59
N VAL A 61 13.81 30.40 -11.59
CA VAL A 61 13.49 29.81 -10.28
C VAL A 61 12.43 30.64 -9.55
N SER A 62 12.57 31.96 -9.49
CA SER A 62 11.55 32.81 -8.86
C SER A 62 10.19 32.75 -9.57
N ALA A 63 10.17 32.69 -10.91
CA ALA A 63 8.92 32.51 -11.65
C ALA A 63 8.26 31.14 -11.40
N LEU A 64 9.04 30.12 -11.06
CA LEU A 64 8.53 28.81 -10.68
C LEU A 64 7.95 28.82 -9.26
N GLU A 65 8.61 29.51 -8.32
CA GLU A 65 8.10 29.71 -6.95
C GLU A 65 6.75 30.45 -6.96
N ASP A 66 6.63 31.54 -7.72
CA ASP A 66 5.37 32.28 -7.88
C ASP A 66 4.24 31.40 -8.44
N LYS A 67 4.56 30.51 -9.39
CA LYS A 67 3.58 29.56 -9.94
C LYS A 67 3.17 28.50 -8.92
N ILE A 68 4.09 28.03 -8.09
CA ILE A 68 3.79 27.10 -7.00
C ILE A 68 2.81 27.76 -6.01
N ASP A 69 3.05 29.01 -5.62
CA ASP A 69 2.18 29.75 -4.71
C ASP A 69 0.78 30.00 -5.30
N GLN A 70 0.68 30.30 -6.60
CA GLN A 70 -0.61 30.41 -7.28
C GLN A 70 -1.38 29.08 -7.29
N VAL A 71 -0.70 27.94 -7.48
CA VAL A 71 -1.32 26.61 -7.43
C VAL A 71 -1.80 26.28 -6.01
N ILE A 72 -1.01 26.62 -4.98
CA ILE A 72 -1.42 26.47 -3.57
C ILE A 72 -2.66 27.33 -3.28
N ALA A 73 -2.67 28.58 -3.73
CA ALA A 73 -3.82 29.47 -3.56
C ALA A 73 -5.07 28.95 -4.28
N LEU A 74 -4.92 28.38 -5.47
CA LEU A 74 -6.03 27.75 -6.21
C LEU A 74 -6.56 26.51 -5.50
N ALA A 75 -5.67 25.62 -5.03
CA ALA A 75 -6.03 24.42 -4.29
C ALA A 75 -6.84 24.76 -3.03
N ASN A 76 -6.43 25.79 -2.28
CA ASN A 76 -7.14 26.26 -1.09
C ASN A 76 -8.53 26.85 -1.40
N ARG A 77 -8.74 27.40 -2.61
CA ARG A 77 -10.04 27.92 -3.06
C ARG A 77 -10.97 26.82 -3.56
N THR A 78 -10.43 25.76 -4.16
CA THR A 78 -11.23 24.64 -4.67
C THR A 78 -11.52 23.57 -3.64
N THR A 79 -10.80 23.52 -2.50
CA THR A 79 -11.25 22.74 -1.34
C THR A 79 -12.59 23.27 -0.85
N PRO A 80 -13.68 22.47 -0.91
CA PRO A 80 -14.99 22.90 -0.43
C PRO A 80 -14.89 23.23 1.06
N ARG A 81 -15.10 24.51 1.41
CA ARG A 81 -15.06 25.03 2.78
C ARG A 81 -16.14 24.48 3.73
N HIS A 82 -16.88 23.42 3.37
CA HIS A 82 -17.96 22.86 4.17
C HIS A 82 -18.00 21.33 4.04
N SER A 83 -17.19 20.65 4.83
CA SER A 83 -17.62 19.40 5.46
C SER A 83 -17.18 19.48 6.92
N ALA A 84 -18.09 19.15 7.83
CA ALA A 84 -17.77 18.90 9.23
C ALA A 84 -16.51 18.02 9.32
N PRO A 85 -15.68 18.11 10.38
CA PRO A 85 -14.45 17.32 10.47
C PRO A 85 -14.78 15.86 10.18
N VAL A 86 -14.39 15.41 8.99
CA VAL A 86 -14.64 14.06 8.52
C VAL A 86 -13.90 13.19 9.53
N ALA A 87 -14.66 12.41 10.30
CA ALA A 87 -14.09 11.62 11.37
C ALA A 87 -12.92 10.81 10.81
N SER A 88 -11.71 11.13 11.26
CA SER A 88 -10.47 10.56 10.74
C SER A 88 -10.44 9.08 11.07
N ILE A 89 -10.83 8.24 10.12
CA ILE A 89 -10.74 6.79 10.23
C ILE A 89 -9.40 6.33 9.69
N SER A 90 -8.82 5.33 10.32
CA SER A 90 -7.53 4.74 9.91
C SER A 90 -7.72 3.48 9.04
N SER A 91 -8.93 2.93 9.03
CA SER A 91 -9.26 1.71 8.29
C SER A 91 -10.74 1.60 7.93
N CYS A 92 -11.04 0.77 6.95
CA CYS A 92 -12.43 0.45 6.57
C CYS A 92 -13.18 -0.26 7.70
N LYS A 93 -12.46 -1.04 8.53
CA LYS A 93 -13.03 -1.73 9.69
C LYS A 93 -13.56 -0.74 10.72
N GLU A 94 -12.82 0.33 10.98
CA GLU A 94 -13.23 1.38 11.90
C GLU A 94 -14.52 2.05 11.43
N GLN A 95 -14.64 2.32 10.12
CA GLN A 95 -15.88 2.83 9.54
C GLN A 95 -17.05 1.83 9.68
N PHE A 96 -16.79 0.56 9.38
CA PHE A 96 -17.80 -0.49 9.52
C PHE A 96 -18.27 -0.66 10.96
N ASP A 97 -17.37 -0.54 11.93
CA ASP A 97 -17.71 -0.64 13.36
C ASP A 97 -18.49 0.59 13.85
N LYS A 98 -18.20 1.79 13.31
CA LYS A 98 -18.99 3.01 13.56
C LYS A 98 -20.41 2.90 13.00
N ASN A 99 -20.55 2.39 11.77
CA ASN A 99 -21.83 2.18 11.12
C ASN A 99 -21.76 0.95 10.20
N ASN A 100 -22.34 -0.16 10.65
CA ASN A 100 -22.35 -1.43 9.93
C ASN A 100 -23.20 -1.41 8.63
N SER A 101 -24.02 -0.36 8.45
CA SER A 101 -24.81 -0.11 7.25
C SER A 101 -24.08 0.79 6.25
N SER A 102 -22.83 1.15 6.53
CA SER A 102 -21.98 1.92 5.62
C SER A 102 -21.85 1.18 4.27
N PRO A 103 -22.08 1.86 3.13
CA PRO A 103 -21.98 1.23 1.81
C PRO A 103 -20.53 0.93 1.44
N SER A 104 -20.33 -0.02 0.52
CA SER A 104 -19.01 -0.25 -0.08
C SER A 104 -18.70 0.89 -1.07
N GLN A 105 -17.69 1.70 -0.76
CA GLN A 105 -17.31 2.87 -1.54
C GLN A 105 -15.89 3.30 -1.18
N VAL A 106 -15.43 4.41 -1.77
CA VAL A 106 -14.17 5.04 -1.40
C VAL A 106 -14.35 5.82 -0.11
N TYR A 107 -13.48 5.58 0.87
CA TYR A 107 -13.37 6.35 2.09
C TYR A 107 -11.99 6.98 2.20
N GLU A 108 -11.91 8.15 2.83
CA GLU A 108 -10.66 8.82 3.11
C GLU A 108 -10.07 8.30 4.42
N LEU A 109 -8.98 7.52 4.30
CA LEU A 109 -8.26 6.97 5.44
C LEU A 109 -7.11 7.89 5.82
N THR A 110 -6.92 8.10 7.12
CA THR A 110 -5.88 9.01 7.64
C THR A 110 -4.69 8.23 8.19
N PHE A 111 -3.49 8.58 7.73
CA PHE A 111 -2.21 8.03 8.17
C PHE A 111 -1.27 9.18 8.58
N GLY A 112 -1.28 9.54 9.86
CA GLY A 112 -0.58 10.74 10.33
C GLY A 112 -1.20 12.01 9.73
N SER A 113 -0.42 12.80 8.99
CA SER A 113 -0.91 13.97 8.26
C SER A 113 -1.40 13.65 6.84
N GLN A 114 -1.23 12.40 6.38
CA GLN A 114 -1.62 11.99 5.04
C GLN A 114 -3.06 11.49 5.02
N VAL A 115 -3.84 11.95 4.04
CA VAL A 115 -5.19 11.43 3.74
C VAL A 115 -5.12 10.63 2.45
N VAL A 116 -5.60 9.39 2.49
CA VAL A 116 -5.54 8.45 1.36
C VAL A 116 -6.93 7.91 1.05
N PRO A 117 -7.47 8.17 -0.15
CA PRO A 117 -8.74 7.60 -0.57
C PRO A 117 -8.58 6.11 -0.92
N VAL A 118 -9.29 5.24 -0.22
CA VAL A 118 -9.22 3.78 -0.35
C VAL A 118 -10.62 3.21 -0.55
N TYR A 119 -10.77 2.30 -1.51
CA TYR A 119 -12.01 1.55 -1.69
C TYR A 119 -12.19 0.52 -0.56
N CYS A 120 -13.26 0.69 0.22
CA CYS A 120 -13.63 -0.20 1.31
C CYS A 120 -14.75 -1.13 0.86
N HIS A 121 -14.55 -2.43 1.04
CA HIS A 121 -15.65 -3.39 0.94
C HIS A 121 -16.28 -3.56 2.32
N MET A 122 -17.56 -3.21 2.45
CA MET A 122 -18.32 -3.31 3.69
C MET A 122 -19.22 -4.55 3.75
N GLY A 123 -19.59 -5.11 2.59
CA GLY A 123 -20.40 -6.33 2.49
C GLY A 123 -19.57 -7.60 2.34
N ASN A 124 -20.24 -8.75 2.31
CA ASN A 124 -19.60 -10.03 1.98
C ASN A 124 -19.41 -10.19 0.46
N PHE A 125 -18.15 -10.14 0.01
CA PHE A 125 -17.75 -10.37 -1.39
C PHE A 125 -16.97 -11.68 -1.60
N GLY A 126 -17.07 -12.61 -0.65
CA GLY A 126 -16.29 -13.87 -0.62
C GLY A 126 -15.30 -13.95 0.54
N CYS A 127 -15.03 -12.83 1.21
CA CYS A 127 -14.17 -12.76 2.40
C CYS A 127 -14.96 -12.75 3.72
N GLY A 128 -16.29 -12.78 3.68
CA GLY A 128 -17.16 -12.56 4.83
C GLY A 128 -17.49 -11.07 5.05
N ASN A 129 -18.49 -10.81 5.90
CA ASN A 129 -18.90 -9.44 6.25
C ASN A 129 -17.82 -8.73 7.07
N GLY A 130 -17.68 -7.42 6.85
CA GLY A 130 -16.78 -6.55 7.60
C GLY A 130 -16.21 -5.44 6.72
N GLY A 131 -15.63 -4.42 7.37
CA GLY A 131 -14.91 -3.35 6.68
C GLY A 131 -13.53 -3.77 6.22
N TRP A 132 -13.45 -4.42 5.06
CA TRP A 132 -12.20 -4.87 4.45
C TRP A 132 -11.45 -3.71 3.82
N THR A 133 -10.19 -3.55 4.23
CA THR A 133 -9.30 -2.46 3.79
C THR A 133 -8.38 -2.95 2.68
N LEU A 134 -8.43 -2.34 1.50
CA LEU A 134 -7.51 -2.67 0.40
C LEU A 134 -6.06 -2.27 0.78
N ALA A 135 -5.12 -3.20 0.66
CA ALA A 135 -3.70 -2.95 0.87
C ALA A 135 -2.92 -2.79 -0.43
N MET A 136 -3.17 -3.67 -1.38
CA MET A 136 -2.48 -3.67 -2.67
C MET A 136 -3.24 -4.47 -3.73
N LYS A 137 -2.95 -4.14 -4.99
CA LYS A 137 -3.36 -4.88 -6.18
C LYS A 137 -2.15 -5.09 -7.09
N MET A 138 -2.06 -6.27 -7.67
CA MET A 138 -0.95 -6.70 -8.51
C MET A 138 -1.50 -7.30 -9.80
N ASP A 139 -0.81 -7.04 -10.90
CA ASP A 139 -1.08 -7.63 -12.19
C ASP A 139 0.07 -8.59 -12.52
N GLY A 140 -0.21 -9.89 -12.53
CA GLY A 140 0.77 -10.94 -12.79
C GLY A 140 1.37 -10.91 -14.20
N THR A 141 0.87 -10.04 -15.10
CA THR A 141 1.52 -9.77 -16.38
C THR A 141 2.64 -8.73 -16.30
N LYS A 142 2.76 -8.01 -15.17
CA LYS A 142 3.74 -6.95 -14.94
C LYS A 142 4.83 -7.41 -13.97
N THR A 143 5.99 -6.76 -14.07
CA THR A 143 7.16 -7.05 -13.24
C THR A 143 7.29 -6.13 -12.02
N THR A 144 6.41 -5.13 -11.87
CA THR A 144 6.44 -4.14 -10.78
C THR A 144 6.59 -4.80 -9.41
N PHE A 145 5.80 -5.84 -9.17
CA PHE A 145 5.72 -6.54 -7.90
C PHE A 145 6.50 -7.86 -7.91
N HIS A 146 7.41 -8.10 -8.85
CA HIS A 146 8.21 -9.32 -8.89
C HIS A 146 8.90 -9.61 -7.54
N TYR A 147 9.20 -10.88 -7.22
CA TYR A 147 9.54 -11.30 -5.85
C TYR A 147 10.83 -10.67 -5.30
N ASP A 148 11.74 -10.25 -6.18
CA ASP A 148 13.00 -9.56 -5.88
C ASP A 148 12.86 -8.02 -5.94
N SER A 149 11.66 -7.50 -6.19
CA SER A 149 11.41 -6.07 -6.29
C SER A 149 11.57 -5.38 -4.93
N LEU A 150 12.29 -4.26 -4.92
CA LEU A 150 12.43 -3.40 -3.75
C LEU A 150 11.09 -2.78 -3.31
N VAL A 151 10.03 -2.88 -4.13
CA VAL A 151 8.69 -2.41 -3.76
C VAL A 151 8.17 -3.12 -2.50
N TRP A 152 8.60 -4.35 -2.21
CA TRP A 152 8.16 -5.08 -1.02
C TRP A 152 8.73 -4.49 0.28
N SER A 153 10.00 -4.06 0.25
CA SER A 153 10.73 -3.52 1.40
C SER A 153 10.72 -1.99 1.49
N ALA A 154 10.13 -1.30 0.52
CA ALA A 154 9.94 0.16 0.56
C ALA A 154 8.63 0.54 1.27
N GLN A 155 8.65 1.51 2.19
CA GLN A 155 7.43 2.11 2.77
C GLN A 155 6.92 3.27 1.91
N SER A 156 6.73 3.03 0.61
CA SER A 156 6.26 4.01 -0.36
C SER A 156 5.05 3.49 -1.13
N SER A 157 4.16 4.42 -1.50
CA SER A 157 2.98 4.09 -2.29
C SER A 157 3.36 3.87 -3.74
N TYR A 158 2.66 2.94 -4.40
CA TYR A 158 2.71 2.78 -5.84
C TYR A 158 1.30 3.00 -6.40
N ASN A 159 1.15 3.93 -7.34
CA ASN A 159 -0.13 4.24 -7.97
C ASN A 159 -1.32 4.32 -6.98
N PRO A 160 -1.31 5.25 -6.01
CA PRO A 160 -2.36 5.34 -4.99
C PRO A 160 -3.73 5.69 -5.58
N ALA A 161 -3.79 6.29 -6.77
CA ALA A 161 -5.04 6.58 -7.46
C ALA A 161 -5.85 5.30 -7.77
N ALA A 162 -5.16 4.19 -8.08
CA ALA A 162 -5.78 2.89 -8.28
C ALA A 162 -6.30 2.23 -6.99
N GLY A 163 -6.03 2.80 -5.82
CA GLY A 163 -6.64 2.39 -4.55
C GLY A 163 -8.12 2.74 -4.43
N LYS A 164 -8.64 3.61 -5.31
CA LYS A 164 -10.04 4.05 -5.35
C LYS A 164 -10.97 3.06 -6.04
N THR A 165 -10.43 2.01 -6.66
CA THR A 165 -11.17 1.04 -7.46
C THR A 165 -11.03 -0.36 -6.87
N GLY A 166 -12.03 -1.21 -7.12
CA GLY A 166 -12.05 -2.61 -6.69
C GLY A 166 -11.12 -3.52 -7.51
N PHE A 167 -11.60 -4.71 -7.86
CA PHE A 167 -10.86 -5.74 -8.62
C PHE A 167 -10.70 -5.44 -10.12
N ASP A 168 -9.97 -4.37 -10.43
CA ASP A 168 -9.54 -4.03 -11.79
C ASP A 168 -8.10 -4.46 -12.07
N MET A 169 -7.58 -4.05 -13.24
CA MET A 169 -6.24 -4.40 -13.71
C MET A 169 -5.17 -3.35 -13.32
N LEU A 170 -5.54 -2.40 -12.45
CA LEU A 170 -4.65 -1.33 -12.04
C LEU A 170 -3.90 -1.73 -10.78
N GLU A 171 -2.59 -1.87 -10.93
CA GLU A 171 -1.69 -2.12 -9.81
C GLU A 171 -1.70 -0.97 -8.81
N THR A 172 -1.64 -1.28 -7.52
CA THR A 172 -1.53 -0.29 -6.45
C THR A 172 -0.82 -0.87 -5.23
N LYS A 173 -0.10 -0.02 -4.50
CA LYS A 173 0.37 -0.29 -3.14
C LYS A 173 0.07 0.93 -2.29
N LEU A 174 -0.71 0.74 -1.23
CA LEU A 174 -1.22 1.81 -0.39
C LEU A 174 -0.54 1.81 0.98
N PRO A 175 -0.58 2.93 1.73
CA PRO A 175 -0.03 2.97 3.09
C PRO A 175 -0.60 1.95 4.07
N THR A 176 -1.80 1.45 3.78
CA THR A 176 -2.42 0.32 4.47
C THR A 176 -1.57 -0.95 4.44
N TYR A 177 -0.67 -1.12 3.45
CA TYR A 177 0.27 -2.24 3.41
C TYR A 177 1.27 -2.23 4.58
N TRP A 178 1.78 -1.06 4.96
CA TRP A 178 2.81 -0.95 6.03
C TRP A 178 2.29 -0.36 7.34
N SER A 179 1.10 0.25 7.34
CA SER A 179 0.58 1.00 8.49
C SER A 179 -0.66 0.40 9.15
N THR A 180 -1.22 -0.71 8.64
CA THR A 180 -2.49 -1.27 9.14
C THR A 180 -2.28 -2.62 9.84
N PRO A 181 -2.46 -2.69 11.18
CA PRO A 181 -2.52 -3.95 11.92
C PRO A 181 -3.77 -4.75 11.57
N PHE A 182 -3.67 -6.07 11.48
CA PHE A 182 -4.81 -6.93 11.08
C PHE A 182 -4.77 -8.30 11.75
N ASP A 183 -5.95 -8.95 11.78
CA ASP A 183 -6.13 -10.33 12.26
C ASP A 183 -6.53 -11.31 11.14
N LYS A 184 -6.98 -10.79 10.00
CA LYS A 184 -7.25 -11.60 8.81
C LYS A 184 -6.75 -10.91 7.56
N VAL A 185 -6.26 -11.71 6.62
CA VAL A 185 -5.96 -11.30 5.25
C VAL A 185 -6.96 -12.00 4.33
N CYS A 186 -7.57 -11.28 3.41
CA CYS A 186 -8.27 -11.89 2.30
C CYS A 186 -7.47 -11.72 1.02
N LEU A 187 -7.11 -12.84 0.40
CA LEU A 187 -6.48 -12.88 -0.91
C LEU A 187 -7.55 -13.12 -1.95
N GLY A 188 -7.69 -12.16 -2.87
CA GLY A 188 -8.50 -12.30 -4.06
C GLY A 188 -7.62 -12.56 -5.27
N MET A 189 -8.02 -13.50 -6.12
CA MET A 189 -7.34 -13.77 -7.38
C MET A 189 -8.36 -13.83 -8.52
N ARG A 190 -8.05 -13.15 -9.63
CA ARG A 190 -8.83 -13.25 -10.87
C ARG A 190 -8.19 -14.25 -11.81
N LEU A 191 -9.01 -15.15 -12.35
CA LEU A 191 -8.66 -16.12 -13.38
C LEU A 191 -9.64 -15.94 -14.54
N GLY A 192 -9.24 -15.16 -15.54
CA GLY A 192 -10.14 -14.77 -16.62
C GLY A 192 -11.31 -13.92 -16.11
N GLN A 193 -12.52 -14.46 -16.12
CA GLN A 193 -13.72 -13.79 -15.60
C GLN A 193 -14.06 -14.16 -14.15
N GLN A 194 -13.45 -15.21 -13.61
CA GLN A 194 -13.77 -15.69 -12.26
C GLN A 194 -12.90 -14.99 -11.22
N LEU A 195 -13.53 -14.54 -10.13
CA LEU A 195 -12.88 -14.00 -8.93
C LEU A 195 -12.98 -15.03 -7.82
N ASN A 196 -11.84 -15.46 -7.29
CA ASN A 196 -11.75 -16.39 -6.17
C ASN A 196 -11.16 -15.70 -4.97
N PHE A 197 -11.62 -16.10 -3.78
CA PHE A 197 -11.20 -15.51 -2.51
C PHE A 197 -10.79 -16.60 -1.53
N VAL A 198 -9.74 -16.33 -0.77
CA VAL A 198 -9.38 -17.12 0.41
C VAL A 198 -9.07 -16.20 1.56
N VAL A 199 -9.57 -16.56 2.75
CA VAL A 199 -9.29 -15.84 3.99
C VAL A 199 -8.23 -16.59 4.77
N LEU A 200 -7.18 -15.88 5.13
CA LEU A 200 -6.10 -16.32 6.01
C LEU A 200 -6.30 -15.70 7.38
N ASN A 201 -6.39 -16.53 8.41
CA ASN A 201 -6.36 -16.07 9.79
C ASN A 201 -4.89 -15.90 10.20
N MET A 202 -4.42 -14.66 10.21
CA MET A 202 -3.06 -14.33 10.67
C MET A 202 -3.03 -12.91 11.23
N THR A 203 -2.29 -12.78 12.31
CA THR A 203 -2.24 -11.57 13.13
C THR A 203 -0.88 -10.93 12.97
N ALA A 204 -0.85 -9.67 12.51
CA ALA A 204 0.39 -8.90 12.34
C ALA A 204 0.17 -7.40 12.52
N ASN A 205 1.29 -6.67 12.65
CA ASN A 205 1.28 -5.21 12.75
C ASN A 205 1.08 -4.55 11.37
N SER A 206 1.52 -5.21 10.30
CA SER A 206 1.27 -4.82 8.91
C SER A 206 1.72 -5.91 7.94
N LEU A 207 1.34 -5.83 6.66
CA LEU A 207 1.83 -6.76 5.64
C LEU A 207 3.33 -6.56 5.41
N PHE A 208 3.81 -5.33 5.51
CA PHE A 208 5.23 -5.02 5.49
C PHE A 208 6.00 -5.85 6.52
N SER A 209 5.53 -5.90 7.78
CA SER A 209 6.19 -6.67 8.83
C SER A 209 6.18 -8.19 8.60
N LEU A 210 5.29 -8.70 7.76
CA LEU A 210 5.21 -10.11 7.42
C LEU A 210 5.99 -10.49 6.16
N ILE A 211 6.09 -9.56 5.19
CA ILE A 211 6.55 -9.86 3.84
C ILE A 211 7.94 -9.28 3.56
N ALA A 212 8.27 -8.11 4.11
CA ALA A 212 9.47 -7.36 3.72
C ALA A 212 10.80 -8.04 4.11
N ASP A 213 10.78 -8.99 5.06
CA ASP A 213 11.95 -9.78 5.43
C ASP A 213 12.23 -10.95 4.47
N GLY A 214 11.30 -11.25 3.55
CA GLY A 214 11.40 -12.35 2.59
C GLY A 214 11.32 -13.74 3.21
N LEU A 215 10.98 -13.85 4.50
CA LEU A 215 10.95 -15.13 5.21
C LEU A 215 9.62 -15.85 4.95
N TYR A 216 9.68 -17.11 4.54
CA TYR A 216 8.50 -17.95 4.38
C TYR A 216 7.73 -18.08 5.69
N ARG A 217 6.40 -17.91 5.63
CA ARG A 217 5.49 -18.09 6.76
C ARG A 217 4.42 -19.11 6.40
N ALA A 218 4.45 -20.25 7.10
CA ALA A 218 3.46 -21.30 6.91
C ALA A 218 2.06 -20.80 7.25
N THR A 219 1.08 -21.19 6.44
CA THR A 219 -0.33 -20.89 6.68
C THR A 219 -1.08 -22.15 7.12
N SER A 220 -2.14 -21.97 7.89
CA SER A 220 -3.03 -23.07 8.28
C SER A 220 -3.95 -23.52 7.14
N LEU A 221 -3.90 -22.89 5.97
CA LEU A 221 -4.73 -23.25 4.83
C LEU A 221 -4.15 -24.47 4.12
N GLY A 222 -4.99 -25.50 3.95
CA GLY A 222 -4.60 -26.69 3.21
C GLY A 222 -4.38 -26.43 1.72
N ARG A 223 -3.61 -27.31 1.09
CA ARG A 223 -3.33 -27.29 -0.36
C ARG A 223 -4.58 -27.14 -1.23
N ASN A 224 -5.70 -27.77 -0.86
CA ASN A 224 -6.94 -27.71 -1.63
C ASN A 224 -7.58 -26.31 -1.61
N THR A 225 -7.56 -25.62 -0.47
CA THR A 225 -8.03 -24.23 -0.36
C THR A 225 -7.16 -23.29 -1.19
N TRP A 226 -5.87 -23.53 -1.19
CA TRP A 226 -4.99 -22.79 -2.07
C TRP A 226 -5.25 -23.05 -3.56
N LYS A 227 -5.51 -24.30 -3.96
CA LYS A 227 -5.94 -24.65 -5.32
C LYS A 227 -7.24 -23.96 -5.73
N SER A 228 -8.18 -23.75 -4.81
CA SER A 228 -9.43 -23.04 -5.15
C SER A 228 -9.18 -21.56 -5.49
N LEU A 229 -8.09 -20.96 -5.01
CA LEU A 229 -7.70 -19.60 -5.38
C LEU A 229 -7.12 -19.54 -6.80
N ILE A 230 -6.15 -20.41 -7.09
CA ILE A 230 -5.38 -20.40 -8.35
C ILE A 230 -6.00 -21.21 -9.50
N GLY A 231 -7.07 -21.95 -9.23
CA GLY A 231 -7.77 -22.81 -10.18
C GLY A 231 -7.20 -24.23 -10.24
N ALA A 232 -8.07 -25.21 -10.49
CA ALA A 232 -7.71 -26.63 -10.54
C ALA A 232 -6.68 -26.97 -11.65
N GLN A 233 -6.61 -26.13 -12.68
CA GLN A 233 -5.67 -26.26 -13.81
C GLN A 233 -4.25 -25.81 -13.44
N ALA A 234 -4.08 -25.03 -12.36
CA ALA A 234 -2.77 -24.61 -11.91
C ALA A 234 -2.04 -25.79 -11.26
N SER A 235 -0.91 -26.17 -11.86
CA SER A 235 -0.03 -27.21 -11.33
C SER A 235 0.70 -26.62 -10.12
N LEU A 236 0.20 -26.89 -8.91
CA LEU A 236 0.98 -26.70 -7.70
C LEU A 236 2.19 -27.62 -7.78
N GLN A 237 3.38 -27.05 -7.98
CA GLN A 237 4.61 -27.85 -8.03
C GLN A 237 4.72 -28.64 -6.73
N ARG A 238 4.90 -29.96 -6.89
CA ARG A 238 4.85 -30.92 -5.78
C ARG A 238 6.01 -30.76 -4.80
N ASN A 239 7.12 -30.16 -5.24
CA ASN A 239 8.38 -30.00 -4.50
C ASN A 239 9.32 -29.00 -5.23
N SER A 240 8.93 -27.74 -5.40
CA SER A 240 9.88 -26.64 -5.60
C SER A 240 9.17 -25.29 -5.54
N ILE A 241 9.70 -24.36 -4.74
CA ILE A 241 9.26 -22.96 -4.66
C ILE A 241 9.84 -22.17 -5.84
N GLU A 242 9.80 -22.74 -7.05
CA GLU A 242 10.58 -22.20 -8.17
C GLU A 242 9.69 -21.73 -9.33
N LYS A 243 9.56 -20.38 -9.37
CA LYS A 243 9.42 -19.53 -10.58
C LYS A 243 8.06 -19.39 -11.27
N GLY A 244 6.95 -19.30 -10.54
CA GLY A 244 5.69 -18.89 -11.20
C GLY A 244 4.53 -18.41 -10.33
N SER A 245 4.65 -18.41 -9.01
CA SER A 245 3.56 -18.01 -8.12
C SER A 245 3.68 -16.56 -7.71
N THR A 246 2.54 -15.89 -7.60
CA THR A 246 2.46 -14.47 -7.31
C THR A 246 3.29 -14.12 -6.06
N PRO A 247 4.11 -13.07 -6.12
CA PRO A 247 5.24 -12.85 -5.21
C PRO A 247 4.86 -12.75 -3.72
N GLY A 248 3.73 -12.09 -3.39
CA GLY A 248 3.21 -12.07 -2.02
C GLY A 248 2.67 -13.42 -1.52
N LEU A 249 2.27 -14.30 -2.44
CA LEU A 249 1.76 -15.65 -2.16
C LEU A 249 2.90 -16.64 -1.86
N VAL A 250 4.13 -16.35 -2.29
CA VAL A 250 5.31 -17.18 -1.96
C VAL A 250 5.70 -17.00 -0.50
N VAL A 251 5.66 -15.76 -0.01
CA VAL A 251 5.97 -15.44 1.38
C VAL A 251 4.87 -15.92 2.32
N ILE A 252 3.60 -15.75 1.93
CA ILE A 252 2.43 -16.32 2.62
C ILE A 252 2.13 -17.69 2.01
N GLY A 253 2.95 -18.67 2.35
CA GLY A 253 3.05 -19.89 1.57
C GLY A 253 2.05 -20.99 1.93
N MET A 254 1.87 -21.89 0.97
CA MET A 254 1.11 -23.14 1.13
C MET A 254 1.91 -24.15 1.95
N PRO A 255 1.28 -24.93 2.84
CA PRO A 255 1.94 -26.09 3.42
C PRO A 255 2.28 -27.12 2.33
N GLY A 256 3.51 -27.65 2.41
CA GLY A 256 4.05 -28.70 1.53
C GLY A 256 3.24 -29.97 1.56
#